data_AF-A0A356A288-F1
#
_entry.id   AF-A0A356A288-F1
#
_cell.length_a   1.000
_cell.length_b   1.000
_cell.length_c   1.000
_cell.angle_alpha   90.00
_cell.angle_beta   90.00
_cell.angle_gamma   90.00
#
_symmetry.space_group_name_H-M   'P 1'
#
loop_
_entity.id
_entity.type
_entity.pdbx_description
1 polymer ?
#
loop_
_entity_poly.entity_id
_entity_poly.type
_entity_poly.pdbx_seq_one_letter_code
_entity_poly.pdbx_strand_id
1 'polypeptide(L)'
;MARRKQKFSREKARTMWLAWSAWLFIGGIFVFEDTQGGTGWLTWTMTAPFWLAFILWPFLWAYLATRRNPEYVEMDDDIRAGDAVCRLVQKNGVRYAEKSALDAAFDLKGKLPTITLEGGDEKFVPIEALRDPAKDNEKLRTWLAAVDSIASPQTFY
;
A
#
# COMPACT_ATOMS: atom_id res chain seq x y z
N MET A 1 4.34 -17.85 -3.09
CA MET A 1 4.99 -17.10 -1.99
C MET A 1 3.95 -16.21 -1.32
N ALA A 2 4.08 -15.96 -0.01
CA ALA A 2 3.13 -15.13 0.73
C ALA A 2 3.35 -13.64 0.42
N ARG A 3 2.26 -12.88 0.25
CA ARG A 3 2.33 -11.43 0.04
C ARG A 3 2.87 -10.74 1.29
N ARG A 4 3.76 -9.76 1.08
CA ARG A 4 4.29 -8.93 2.17
C ARG A 4 3.22 -7.92 2.59
N LYS A 5 3.18 -7.63 3.88
CA LYS A 5 2.27 -6.60 4.41
C LYS A 5 2.73 -5.23 3.93
N GLN A 6 1.81 -4.48 3.35
CA GLN A 6 2.09 -3.16 2.80
C GLN A 6 1.94 -2.07 3.87
N LYS A 7 2.77 -1.04 3.79
CA LYS A 7 2.64 0.19 4.58
C LYS A 7 1.36 0.92 4.18
N PHE A 8 0.85 1.72 5.12
CA PHE A 8 -0.34 2.50 4.88
C PHE A 8 -0.04 3.64 3.89
N SER A 9 -0.71 3.63 2.73
CA SER A 9 -0.60 4.70 1.73
C SER A 9 -1.24 6.00 2.23
N ARG A 10 -0.62 7.14 1.91
CA ARG A 10 -1.15 8.48 2.22
C ARG A 10 -2.52 8.73 1.60
N GLU A 11 -2.75 8.22 0.40
CA GLU A 11 -4.03 8.38 -0.29
C GLU A 11 -5.14 7.63 0.44
N LYS A 12 -4.87 6.38 0.86
CA LYS A 12 -5.83 5.60 1.66
C LYS A 12 -6.12 6.29 2.98
N ALA A 13 -5.11 6.86 3.64
CA ALA A 13 -5.33 7.61 4.88
C ALA A 13 -6.17 8.86 4.64
N ARG A 14 -5.93 9.61 3.56
CA ARG A 14 -6.74 10.78 3.21
C ARG A 14 -8.20 10.38 3.03
N THR A 15 -8.47 9.31 2.28
CA THR A 15 -9.84 8.81 2.08
C THR A 15 -10.49 8.41 3.39
N MET A 16 -9.76 7.75 4.30
CA MET A 16 -10.30 7.39 5.61
C MET A 16 -10.56 8.61 6.50
N TRP A 17 -9.70 9.62 6.48
CA TRP A 17 -9.93 10.88 7.19
C TRP A 17 -11.10 11.68 6.59
N LEU A 18 -11.28 11.66 5.27
CA LEU A 18 -12.46 12.24 4.62
C LEU A 18 -13.74 11.50 5.02
N ALA A 19 -13.73 10.17 5.06
CA ALA A 19 -14.84 9.36 5.52
C ALA A 19 -15.15 9.63 7.01
N TRP A 20 -14.13 9.77 7.84
CA TRP A 20 -14.26 10.16 9.25
C TRP A 20 -14.92 11.53 9.38
N SER A 21 -14.49 12.54 8.63
CA SER A 21 -15.12 13.87 8.63
C SER A 21 -16.55 13.82 8.11
N ALA A 22 -16.83 13.11 7.03
CA ALA A 22 -18.18 12.94 6.49
C ALA A 22 -19.12 12.29 7.51
N TRP A 23 -18.60 11.31 8.26
CA TRP A 23 -19.32 10.66 9.35
C TRP A 23 -19.70 11.64 10.47
N LEU A 24 -18.80 12.55 10.86
CA LEU A 24 -19.09 13.59 11.85
C LEU A 24 -20.30 14.44 11.43
N PHE A 25 -20.33 14.88 10.17
CA PHE A 25 -21.42 15.72 9.66
C PHE A 25 -22.74 14.96 9.59
N ILE A 26 -22.74 13.75 9.00
CA ILE A 26 -23.96 12.95 8.84
C ILE A 26 -24.51 12.52 10.21
N GLY A 27 -23.65 11.98 11.08
CA GLY A 27 -24.05 11.56 12.43
C GLY A 27 -24.51 12.74 13.29
N GLY A 28 -23.87 13.91 13.13
CA GLY A 28 -24.30 15.14 13.79
C GLY A 28 -25.71 15.55 13.41
N ILE A 29 -26.07 15.50 12.12
CA ILE A 29 -27.41 15.85 11.65
C ILE A 29 -28.48 14.96 12.30
N PHE A 30 -28.28 13.63 12.35
CA PHE A 30 -29.23 12.72 12.99
C PHE A 30 -29.45 13.02 14.47
N VAL A 31 -28.39 13.37 15.20
CA VAL A 31 -28.48 13.73 16.62
C VAL A 31 -29.18 15.09 16.80
N PHE A 32 -28.94 16.05 15.91
CA PHE A 32 -29.58 17.37 15.94
C PHE A 32 -31.08 17.31 15.62
N GLU A 33 -31.48 16.49 14.64
CA GLU A 33 -32.89 16.31 14.27
C GLU A 33 -33.69 15.68 15.42
N ASP A 34 -33.15 14.62 16.04
CA ASP A 34 -33.82 13.96 17.17
C ASP A 34 -33.84 14.80 18.46
N THR A 35 -32.88 15.71 18.64
CA THR A 35 -32.90 16.66 19.78
C THR A 35 -33.91 17.79 19.59
N GLN A 36 -34.35 18.09 18.37
CA GLN A 36 -35.39 19.10 18.10
C GLN A 36 -36.81 18.52 18.03
N GLY A 37 -36.97 17.23 17.67
CA GLY A 37 -38.29 16.62 17.41
C GLY A 37 -38.65 15.38 18.24
N GLY A 38 -37.73 14.82 19.03
CA GLY A 38 -37.91 13.50 19.67
C GLY A 38 -37.40 13.40 21.11
N THR A 39 -37.43 12.18 21.66
CA THR A 39 -37.03 11.87 23.05
C THR A 39 -35.54 12.08 23.34
N GLY A 40 -34.68 12.26 22.32
CA GLY A 40 -33.25 12.58 22.42
C GLY A 40 -32.34 11.45 22.95
N TRP A 41 -32.75 10.74 24.00
CA TRP A 41 -31.92 9.73 24.67
C TRP A 41 -31.81 8.41 23.88
N LEU A 42 -32.82 8.05 23.09
CA LEU A 42 -32.83 6.81 22.31
C LEU A 42 -31.81 6.87 21.16
N THR A 43 -31.76 7.97 20.42
CA THR A 43 -30.81 8.16 19.32
C THR A 43 -29.37 8.23 19.80
N TRP A 44 -29.12 8.88 20.95
CA TRP A 44 -27.80 8.84 21.59
C TRP A 44 -27.36 7.42 21.95
N THR A 45 -28.27 6.60 22.48
CA THR A 45 -27.94 5.22 22.88
C THR A 45 -27.67 4.33 21.66
N MET A 46 -28.48 4.46 20.59
CA MET A 46 -28.28 3.68 19.36
C MET A 46 -27.04 4.14 18.56
N THR A 47 -26.68 5.43 18.63
CA THR A 47 -25.50 5.97 17.93
C THR A 47 -24.23 5.93 18.77
N ALA A 48 -24.29 5.65 20.07
CA ALA A 48 -23.14 5.62 20.98
C ALA A 48 -21.98 4.73 20.50
N PRO A 49 -22.19 3.49 20.01
CA PRO A 49 -21.09 2.67 19.49
C PRO A 49 -20.35 3.34 18.33
N PHE A 50 -21.06 4.09 17.48
CA PHE A 50 -20.50 4.79 16.35
C PHE A 50 -19.71 6.04 16.77
N TRP A 51 -20.21 6.80 17.74
CA TRP A 51 -19.47 7.94 18.30
C TRP A 51 -18.21 7.50 19.04
N LEU A 52 -18.27 6.35 19.71
CA LEU A 52 -17.10 5.76 20.37
C LEU A 52 -16.05 5.34 19.33
N ALA A 53 -16.45 4.70 18.24
CA ALA A 53 -15.56 4.39 17.12
C ALA A 53 -14.97 5.66 16.47
N PHE A 54 -15.76 6.72 16.34
CA PHE A 54 -15.33 8.02 15.83
C PHE A 54 -14.24 8.66 16.73
N ILE A 55 -14.40 8.64 18.05
CA ILE A 55 -13.42 9.15 19.01
C ILE A 55 -12.16 8.28 19.04
N LEU A 56 -12.30 6.96 18.93
CA LEU A 56 -11.15 6.04 18.94
C LEU A 56 -10.32 6.12 17.65
N TRP A 57 -10.92 6.49 16.53
CA TRP A 57 -10.25 6.57 15.23
C TRP A 57 -8.92 7.36 15.22
N PRO A 58 -8.81 8.61 15.72
CA PRO A 58 -7.54 9.34 15.76
C PRO A 58 -6.44 8.62 16.54
N PHE A 59 -6.79 7.94 17.63
CA PHE A 59 -5.84 7.16 18.42
C PHE A 59 -5.39 5.89 17.69
N LEU A 60 -6.33 5.18 17.06
CA LEU A 60 -6.02 4.02 16.24
C LEU A 60 -5.16 4.41 15.03
N TRP A 61 -5.47 5.54 14.39
CA TRP A 61 -4.67 6.08 13.29
C TRP A 61 -3.26 6.46 13.75
N ALA A 62 -3.12 7.15 14.89
CA ALA A 62 -1.82 7.49 15.45
C ALA A 62 -1.01 6.21 15.76
N TYR A 63 -1.64 5.19 16.32
CA TYR A 63 -1.00 3.89 16.54
C TYR A 63 -0.56 3.23 15.23
N LEU A 64 -1.42 3.18 14.21
CA LEU A 64 -1.11 2.59 12.91
C LEU A 64 -0.02 3.37 12.16
N ALA A 65 -0.03 4.71 12.25
CA ALA A 65 0.92 5.59 11.57
C ALA A 65 2.29 5.65 12.26
N THR A 66 2.37 5.35 13.56
CA THR A 66 3.63 5.33 14.33
C THR A 66 4.22 3.93 14.47
N ARG A 67 3.47 2.88 14.11
CA ARG A 67 3.94 1.50 14.17
C ARG A 67 5.00 1.23 13.10
N ARG A 68 6.26 1.46 13.46
CA ARG A 68 7.42 1.14 12.64
C ARG A 68 7.65 -0.38 12.61
N ASN A 69 7.16 -1.06 11.57
CA ASN A 69 7.45 -2.47 11.35
C ASN A 69 8.44 -2.63 10.18
N PRO A 70 9.70 -3.07 10.41
CA PRO A 70 10.73 -3.14 9.38
C PRO A 70 10.41 -4.13 8.25
N GLU A 71 9.50 -5.09 8.49
CA GLU A 71 9.04 -6.06 7.50
C GLU A 71 8.08 -5.45 6.46
N TYR A 72 7.51 -4.28 6.74
CA TYR A 72 6.49 -3.70 5.86
C TYR A 72 7.13 -3.00 4.67
N VAL A 73 6.56 -3.29 3.50
CA VAL A 73 6.99 -2.74 2.21
C VAL A 73 6.02 -1.68 1.74
N GLU A 74 6.47 -0.73 0.94
CA GLU A 74 5.63 0.35 0.43
C GLU A 74 4.69 -0.15 -0.66
N MET A 75 5.15 -1.13 -1.43
CA MET A 75 4.43 -1.75 -2.54
C MET A 75 4.85 -3.21 -2.65
N ASP A 76 3.90 -4.09 -2.94
CA ASP A 76 4.11 -5.49 -3.32
C ASP A 76 3.00 -5.85 -4.31
N ASP A 77 3.32 -5.84 -5.60
CA ASP A 77 2.34 -6.06 -6.66
C ASP A 77 2.97 -6.84 -7.83
N ASP A 78 2.14 -7.53 -8.61
CA ASP A 78 2.59 -8.24 -9.80
C ASP A 78 2.37 -7.38 -11.04
N ILE A 79 3.46 -6.88 -11.60
CA ILE A 79 3.38 -6.02 -12.78
C ILE A 79 3.37 -6.88 -14.03
N ARG A 80 2.33 -6.71 -14.84
CA ARG A 80 2.14 -7.40 -16.12
C ARG A 80 2.45 -6.46 -17.27
N ALA A 81 3.26 -6.92 -18.22
CA ALA A 81 3.50 -6.24 -19.49
C ALA A 81 3.49 -7.27 -20.62
N GLY A 82 2.39 -7.31 -21.38
CA GLY A 82 2.14 -8.40 -22.33
C GLY A 82 2.06 -9.75 -21.62
N ASP A 83 2.86 -10.71 -22.08
CA ASP A 83 2.93 -12.07 -21.52
C ASP A 83 3.86 -12.18 -20.29
N ALA A 84 4.62 -11.14 -19.97
CA ALA A 84 5.56 -11.15 -18.87
C ALA A 84 4.91 -10.65 -17.58
N VAL A 85 5.03 -11.44 -16.50
CA VAL A 85 4.56 -11.09 -15.16
C VAL A 85 5.74 -11.20 -14.20
N CYS A 86 6.07 -10.10 -13.52
CA CYS A 86 7.10 -10.10 -12.50
C CYS A 86 6.66 -9.29 -11.29
N ARG A 87 6.91 -9.85 -10.11
CA ARG A 87 6.60 -9.23 -8.83
C ARG A 87 7.53 -8.04 -8.58
N LEU A 88 6.93 -6.90 -8.27
CA LEU A 88 7.55 -5.64 -7.92
C LEU A 88 7.35 -5.37 -6.43
N VAL A 89 8.45 -5.10 -5.73
CA VAL A 89 8.44 -4.70 -4.32
C VAL A 89 9.17 -3.38 -4.18
N GLN A 90 8.58 -2.43 -3.43
CA GLN A 90 9.22 -1.16 -3.10
C GLN A 90 9.49 -1.08 -1.60
N LYS A 91 10.74 -0.78 -1.21
CA LYS A 91 11.13 -0.57 0.19
C LYS A 91 12.13 0.58 0.30
N ASN A 92 11.85 1.54 1.18
CA ASN A 92 12.67 2.74 1.42
C ASN A 92 12.91 3.55 0.14
N GLY A 93 11.88 3.70 -0.70
CA GLY A 93 11.98 4.38 -1.99
C GLY A 93 12.75 3.64 -3.10
N VAL A 94 13.33 2.47 -2.82
CA VAL A 94 14.00 1.64 -3.82
C VAL A 94 13.05 0.55 -4.31
N ARG A 95 12.99 0.37 -5.64
CA ARG A 95 12.18 -0.65 -6.29
C ARG A 95 13.01 -1.88 -6.62
N TYR A 96 12.41 -3.03 -6.40
CA TYR A 96 13.03 -4.34 -6.56
C TYR A 96 12.11 -5.29 -7.32
N ALA A 97 12.69 -6.10 -8.19
CA ALA A 97 12.02 -7.22 -8.85
C ALA A 97 12.37 -8.53 -8.13
N GLU A 98 11.42 -9.44 -7.98
CA GLU A 98 11.72 -10.77 -7.44
C GLU A 98 12.55 -11.58 -8.45
N LYS A 99 13.71 -12.11 -8.01
CA LYS A 99 14.64 -12.79 -8.91
C LYS A 99 14.04 -14.04 -9.56
N SER A 100 13.33 -14.88 -8.82
CA SER A 100 12.70 -16.09 -9.35
C SER A 100 11.71 -15.80 -10.47
N ALA A 101 10.87 -14.76 -10.28
CA ALA A 101 9.92 -14.33 -11.31
C ALA A 101 10.62 -13.68 -12.51
N LEU A 102 11.68 -12.91 -12.25
CA LEU A 102 12.48 -12.25 -13.28
C LEU A 102 13.21 -13.26 -14.18
N ASP A 103 13.87 -14.25 -13.59
CA ASP A 103 14.60 -15.31 -14.30
C ASP A 103 13.62 -16.15 -15.14
N ALA A 104 12.43 -16.44 -14.60
CA ALA A 104 11.38 -17.19 -15.31
C ALA A 104 10.76 -16.40 -16.48
N ALA A 105 10.60 -15.08 -16.35
CA ALA A 105 9.90 -14.25 -17.35
C ALA A 105 10.81 -13.73 -18.48
N PHE A 106 12.10 -13.48 -18.21
CA PHE A 106 12.97 -12.72 -19.11
C PHE A 106 14.26 -13.44 -19.53
N ASP A 107 14.53 -14.66 -19.04
CA ASP A 107 15.71 -15.49 -19.38
C ASP A 107 17.04 -14.71 -19.35
N LEU A 108 17.30 -14.04 -18.22
CA LEU A 108 18.43 -13.13 -18.09
C LEU A 108 19.75 -13.90 -17.90
N LYS A 109 20.71 -13.67 -18.79
CA LYS A 109 22.06 -14.24 -18.71
C LYS A 109 22.97 -13.32 -17.90
N GLY A 110 23.33 -13.73 -16.68
CA GLY A 110 24.36 -13.04 -15.89
C GLY A 110 24.16 -13.09 -14.38
N LYS A 111 25.17 -12.66 -13.63
CA LYS A 111 25.05 -12.47 -12.18
C LYS A 111 24.50 -11.06 -11.91
N LEU A 112 23.19 -10.97 -11.69
CA LEU A 112 22.56 -9.75 -11.17
C LEU A 112 22.79 -9.60 -9.66
N PRO A 113 22.97 -8.38 -9.15
CA PRO A 113 23.07 -8.13 -7.71
C PRO A 113 21.74 -8.50 -7.05
N THR A 114 21.81 -9.34 -6.02
CA THR A 114 20.64 -9.79 -5.25
C THR A 114 20.72 -9.35 -3.81
N ILE A 115 19.60 -8.89 -3.26
CA ILE A 115 19.43 -8.58 -1.85
C ILE A 115 18.27 -9.39 -1.27
N THR A 116 18.35 -9.74 0.00
CA THR A 116 17.23 -10.31 0.76
C THR A 116 16.60 -9.22 1.60
N LEU A 117 15.30 -9.00 1.46
CA LEU A 117 14.56 -8.00 2.22
C LEU A 117 14.01 -8.60 3.52
N GLU A 118 14.20 -7.91 4.65
CA GLU A 118 13.66 -8.31 5.96
C GLU A 118 12.17 -8.69 5.88
N GLY A 119 11.77 -9.74 6.59
CA GLY A 119 10.41 -10.31 6.52
C GLY A 119 10.25 -11.46 5.52
N GLY A 120 11.34 -12.00 4.95
CA GLY A 120 11.32 -13.23 4.15
C GLY A 120 12.68 -13.60 3.55
N ASP A 121 12.79 -14.81 2.99
CA ASP A 121 14.04 -15.37 2.41
C ASP A 121 14.16 -15.16 0.89
N GLU A 122 13.20 -14.44 0.31
CA GLU A 122 13.11 -14.16 -1.12
C GLU A 122 14.27 -13.25 -1.58
N LYS A 123 14.81 -13.53 -2.78
CA LYS A 123 15.88 -12.75 -3.39
C LYS A 123 15.32 -11.73 -4.36
N PHE A 124 15.79 -10.50 -4.23
CA PHE A 124 15.33 -9.35 -4.98
C PHE A 124 16.46 -8.69 -5.75
N VAL A 125 16.18 -8.19 -6.95
CA VAL A 125 17.11 -7.44 -7.80
C VAL A 125 16.66 -5.98 -7.87
N PRO A 126 17.53 -4.99 -7.58
CA PRO A 126 17.19 -3.58 -7.76
C PRO A 126 16.86 -3.28 -9.22
N ILE A 127 15.82 -2.49 -9.48
CA ILE A 127 15.42 -2.15 -10.85
C ILE A 127 16.53 -1.47 -11.64
N GLU A 128 17.35 -0.64 -10.99
CA GLU A 128 18.45 0.04 -11.68
C GLU A 128 19.49 -0.94 -12.25
N ALA A 129 19.68 -2.10 -11.60
CA ALA A 129 20.57 -3.14 -12.12
C ALA A 129 20.00 -3.85 -13.38
N LEU A 130 18.72 -3.65 -13.69
CA LEU A 130 18.05 -4.21 -14.86
C LEU A 130 18.10 -3.29 -16.09
N ARG A 131 18.55 -2.04 -15.95
CA ARG A 131 18.59 -1.06 -17.04
C ARG A 131 19.55 -1.44 -18.15
N ASP A 132 20.74 -1.93 -17.81
CA ASP A 132 21.73 -2.35 -18.79
C ASP A 132 21.28 -3.62 -19.54
N PRO A 133 20.86 -4.71 -18.85
CA PRO A 133 20.30 -5.89 -19.53
C PRO A 133 19.08 -5.59 -20.41
N ALA A 134 18.28 -4.57 -20.07
CA ALA A 134 17.10 -4.19 -20.85
C ALA A 134 17.42 -3.50 -22.20
N LYS A 135 18.67 -3.07 -22.42
CA LYS A 135 19.09 -2.56 -23.73
C LYS A 135 19.00 -3.65 -24.79
N ASP A 136 19.35 -4.87 -24.44
CA ASP A 136 19.41 -6.01 -25.37
C ASP A 136 18.15 -6.90 -25.31
N ASN A 137 17.22 -6.65 -24.38
CA ASN A 137 15.99 -7.43 -24.21
C ASN A 137 14.74 -6.54 -24.30
N GLU A 138 14.05 -6.61 -25.44
CA GLU A 138 12.85 -5.81 -25.71
C GLU A 138 11.71 -6.09 -24.72
N LYS A 139 11.48 -7.36 -24.34
CA LYS A 139 10.45 -7.73 -23.35
C LYS A 139 10.72 -7.09 -21.99
N LEU A 140 11.97 -7.15 -21.53
CA LEU A 140 12.37 -6.53 -20.26
C LEU A 140 12.21 -5.00 -20.33
N ARG A 141 12.53 -4.39 -21.47
CA ARG A 141 12.38 -2.94 -21.68
C ARG A 141 10.92 -2.49 -21.60
N THR A 142 10.00 -3.22 -22.22
CA THR A 142 8.56 -2.94 -22.15
C THR A 142 8.03 -3.09 -20.73
N TRP A 143 8.47 -4.11 -20.01
CA TRP A 143 8.11 -4.29 -18.61
C TRP A 143 8.66 -3.17 -17.72
N LEU A 144 9.92 -2.77 -17.90
CA LEU A 144 10.50 -1.65 -17.17
C LEU A 144 9.77 -0.33 -17.43
N ALA A 145 9.35 -0.08 -18.67
CA ALA A 145 8.55 1.10 -18.99
C ALA A 145 7.19 1.07 -18.25
N ALA A 146 6.55 -0.11 -18.16
CA ALA A 146 5.34 -0.27 -17.36
C ALA A 146 5.62 0.01 -15.88
N VAL A 147 6.72 -0.49 -15.33
CA VAL A 147 7.12 -0.21 -13.94
C VAL A 147 7.39 1.28 -13.72
N ASP A 148 8.07 1.96 -14.63
CA ASP A 148 8.39 3.39 -14.53
C ASP A 148 7.13 4.26 -14.57
N SER A 149 6.09 3.81 -15.30
CA SER A 149 4.80 4.51 -15.35
C SER A 149 4.04 4.49 -14.02
N ILE A 150 4.35 3.54 -13.13
CA ILE A 150 3.70 3.42 -11.83
C ILE A 150 4.26 4.50 -10.91
N ALA A 151 3.38 5.32 -10.35
CA ALA A 151 3.77 6.31 -9.35
C ALA A 151 4.23 5.63 -8.06
N SER A 152 5.36 6.09 -7.48
CA SER A 152 5.81 5.60 -6.18
C SER A 152 4.79 5.98 -5.10
N PRO A 153 4.25 5.02 -4.33
CA PRO A 153 3.28 5.33 -3.30
C PRO A 153 3.95 6.16 -2.20
N GLN A 154 3.37 7.32 -1.88
CA GLN A 154 3.76 8.03 -0.67
C GLN A 154 3.15 7.29 0.53
N THR A 155 3.99 6.74 1.39
CA THR A 155 3.56 5.97 2.57
C THR A 155 3.92 6.70 3.86
N PHE A 156 3.21 6.38 4.94
CA PHE A 156 3.64 6.77 6.29
C PHE A 156 4.72 5.80 6.80
N TYR A 157 5.47 6.23 7.82
CA TYR A 157 6.69 5.57 8.29
C TYR A 157 6.48 4.13 8.77
#